data_AF-A0AAU1SBQ7-F1
#
_entry.id   AF-A0AAU1SBQ7-F1
#
_cell.length_a   1.000
_cell.length_b   1.000
_cell.length_c   1.000
_cell.angle_alpha   90.00
_cell.angle_beta   90.00
_cell.angle_gamma   90.00
#
_symmetry.space_group_name_H-M   'P 1'
#
loop_
_entity.id
_entity.type
_entity.pdbx_description
1 polymer ?
#
loop_
_entity_poly.entity_id
_entity_poly.type
_entity_poly.pdbx_seq_one_letter_code
_entity_poly.pdbx_strand_id
1 'polypeptide(L)'
;MPAASLVVGGVKPEHAGSASGLLQTTQQLGGAIGLAVVVSVYAAGAVPGAFVPGAHAAFLTTAVFTLVAFIVTVLAVRPSRNKAAKTA
;
A
#
# COMPACT_ATOMS: atom_id res chain seq x y z
N MET A 1 -15.47 -0.48 1.66
CA MET A 1 -14.02 -0.53 1.38
C MET A 1 -13.72 -1.78 0.54
N PRO A 2 -13.62 -1.66 -0.79
CA PRO A 2 -13.48 -2.81 -1.70
C PRO A 2 -12.27 -3.72 -1.39
N ALA A 3 -11.17 -3.17 -0.88
CA ALA A 3 -10.00 -3.94 -0.46
C ALA A 3 -10.29 -4.87 0.73
N ALA A 4 -11.01 -4.38 1.75
CA ALA A 4 -11.35 -5.19 2.92
C ALA A 4 -12.30 -6.35 2.57
N SER A 5 -13.27 -6.11 1.68
CA SER A 5 -14.16 -7.17 1.19
C SER A 5 -13.43 -8.25 0.38
N LEU A 6 -12.37 -7.90 -0.36
CA LEU A 6 -11.56 -8.89 -1.09
C LEU A 6 -10.77 -9.80 -0.15
N VAL A 7 -10.23 -9.25 0.94
CA VAL A 7 -9.43 -10.01 1.92
C VAL A 7 -10.31 -10.89 2.80
N VAL A 8 -11.39 -10.32 3.33
CA VAL A 8 -12.29 -11.05 4.25
C VAL A 8 -13.24 -11.99 3.51
N GLY A 9 -13.64 -11.64 2.28
CA GLY A 9 -14.53 -12.48 1.46
C GLY A 9 -13.88 -13.78 0.95
N GLY A 10 -12.55 -13.88 0.98
CA GLY A 10 -11.81 -15.07 0.57
C GLY A 10 -11.52 -16.08 1.68
N VAL A 11 -11.85 -15.77 2.94
CA VAL A 11 -11.58 -16.62 4.10
C VAL A 11 -12.85 -17.19 4.71
N LYS A 12 -12.75 -18.34 5.39
CA LYS A 12 -13.89 -18.91 6.14
C LYS A 12 -14.37 -17.91 7.21
N PRO A 13 -15.68 -17.87 7.54
CA PRO A 13 -16.22 -16.93 8.53
C PRO A 13 -15.50 -16.98 9.89
N GLU A 14 -15.04 -18.17 10.28
CA GLU A 14 -14.26 -18.45 11.49
C GLU A 14 -12.95 -17.65 11.59
N HIS A 15 -12.37 -17.25 10.45
CA HIS A 15 -11.09 -16.55 10.35
C HIS A 15 -11.24 -15.08 9.96
N ALA A 16 -12.46 -14.59 9.78
CA ALA A 16 -12.71 -13.22 9.33
C ALA A 16 -12.11 -12.16 10.27
N GLY A 17 -12.14 -12.42 11.59
CA GLY A 17 -11.52 -11.56 12.60
C GLY A 17 -9.99 -11.50 12.46
N SER A 18 -9.33 -12.65 12.33
CA SER A 18 -7.88 -12.73 12.13
C SER A 18 -7.44 -12.11 10.81
N ALA A 19 -8.18 -12.34 9.72
CA ALA A 19 -7.89 -11.75 8.41
C ALA A 19 -8.01 -10.21 8.43
N SER A 20 -9.06 -9.69 9.10
CA SER A 20 -9.26 -8.25 9.27
C SER A 20 -8.17 -7.62 10.14
N GLY A 21 -7.78 -8.31 11.23
CA GLY A 21 -6.67 -7.89 12.09
C GLY A 21 -5.35 -7.79 11.31
N LEU A 22 -5.01 -8.82 10.54
CA LEU A 22 -3.81 -8.83 9.69
C LEU A 22 -3.82 -7.73 8.63
N LEU A 23 -4.97 -7.49 7.99
CA LEU A 23 -5.12 -6.41 7.03
C LEU A 23 -4.86 -5.05 7.70
N GLN A 24 -5.48 -4.81 8.85
CA GLN A 24 -5.37 -3.55 9.57
C GLN A 24 -3.94 -3.30 10.05
N THR A 25 -3.27 -4.31 10.62
CA THR A 25 -1.88 -4.17 11.07
C THR A 25 -0.95 -3.91 9.89
N THR A 26 -1.16 -4.59 8.77
CA THR A 26 -0.40 -4.37 7.53
C THR A 26 -0.58 -2.95 7.01
N GLN A 27 -1.80 -2.42 7.02
CA GLN A 27 -2.08 -1.04 6.61
C GLN A 27 -1.45 -0.01 7.55
N GLN A 28 -1.56 -0.20 8.86
CA GLN A 28 -0.95 0.70 9.84
C GLN A 28 0.57 0.70 9.74
N LEU A 29 1.18 -0.48 9.66
CA LEU A 29 2.63 -0.62 9.47
C LEU A 29 3.07 0.00 8.14
N GLY A 30 2.38 -0.32 7.04
CA GLY A 30 2.70 0.23 5.72
C GLY A 30 2.62 1.76 5.69
N GLY A 31 1.57 2.33 6.27
CA GLY A 31 1.39 3.79 6.36
C GLY A 31 2.47 4.45 7.22
N ALA A 32 2.77 3.89 8.39
CA ALA A 32 3.80 4.41 9.29
C ALA A 32 5.20 4.35 8.66
N ILE A 33 5.55 3.21 8.05
CA ILE A 33 6.85 3.01 7.39
C ILE A 33 6.99 3.94 6.18
N GLY A 34 5.96 4.03 5.33
CA GLY A 34 5.97 4.90 4.16
C GLY A 34 6.16 6.38 4.55
N LEU A 35 5.41 6.84 5.56
CA LEU A 35 5.55 8.21 6.06
C LEU A 35 6.94 8.46 6.64
N ALA A 36 7.46 7.54 7.47
CA ALA A 36 8.78 7.68 8.08
C ALA A 36 9.87 7.86 7.02
N VAL A 37 9.87 7.03 5.96
CA VAL A 37 10.86 7.13 4.88
C VAL A 37 10.77 8.48 4.15
N VAL A 38 9.57 8.92 3.76
CA VAL A 38 9.39 10.17 3.01
C VAL A 38 9.83 11.38 3.84
N VAL A 39 9.47 11.40 5.13
CA VAL A 39 9.88 12.48 6.05
C VAL A 39 11.39 12.47 6.27
N SER A 40 12.01 11.30 6.42
CA SER A 40 13.47 11.19 6.55
C SER A 40 14.21 11.71 5.31
N VAL A 41 13.72 11.40 4.11
CA VAL A 41 14.33 11.92 2.86
C VAL A 41 14.14 13.43 2.74
N TYR A 42 12.96 13.94 3.07
CA TYR A 42 12.72 15.38 3.10
C TYR A 42 13.72 16.07 4.04
N ALA A 43 13.88 15.56 5.25
CA ALA A 43 14.77 16.12 6.25
C ALA A 43 16.25 16.06 5.81
N ALA A 44 16.66 14.98 5.16
CA ALA A 44 18.02 14.83 4.65
C ALA A 44 18.37 15.83 3.52
N GLY A 45 17.37 16.23 2.72
CA GLY A 45 17.53 17.22 1.65
C GLY A 45 17.15 18.65 2.04
N ALA A 46 16.78 18.90 3.30
CA ALA A 46 16.28 20.19 3.74
C ALA A 46 17.41 21.24 3.79
N VAL A 47 17.13 22.42 3.23
CA VAL A 47 18.03 23.58 3.27
C VAL A 47 17.34 24.72 4.03
N PRO A 48 18.01 25.35 5.02
CA PRO A 48 17.41 26.46 5.76
C PRO A 48 16.90 27.56 4.83
N GLY A 49 15.64 27.96 5.00
CA GLY A 49 15.00 28.99 4.17
C GLY A 49 14.57 28.53 2.77
N ALA A 50 14.79 27.27 2.38
CA ALA A 50 14.38 26.73 1.09
C ALA A 50 13.63 25.39 1.24
N PHE A 51 12.34 25.40 0.90
CA PHE A 51 11.47 24.21 0.93
C PHE A 51 11.74 23.23 -0.22
N VAL A 52 12.03 23.78 -1.42
CA VAL A 52 12.08 23.02 -2.67
C VAL A 52 13.09 21.86 -2.67
N PRO A 53 14.33 22.00 -2.15
CA PRO A 53 15.31 20.91 -2.18
C PRO A 53 14.85 19.64 -1.45
N GLY A 54 14.34 19.77 -0.23
CA GLY A 54 13.81 18.65 0.54
C GLY A 54 12.53 18.07 -0.08
N ALA A 55 11.63 18.94 -0.54
CA ALA A 55 10.39 18.53 -1.19
C ALA A 55 10.65 17.75 -2.49
N HIS A 56 11.57 18.23 -3.33
CA HIS A 56 11.93 17.58 -4.58
C HIS A 56 12.46 16.15 -4.35
N ALA A 57 13.37 15.98 -3.38
CA ALA A 57 13.87 14.66 -3.01
C ALA A 57 12.74 13.74 -2.50
N ALA A 58 11.87 14.25 -1.62
CA ALA A 58 10.76 13.49 -1.07
C ALA A 58 9.72 13.07 -2.14
N PHE A 59 9.41 13.95 -3.09
CA PHE A 59 8.51 13.65 -4.21
C PHE A 59 9.10 12.62 -5.17
N LEU A 60 10.41 12.69 -5.47
CA LEU A 60 11.09 11.66 -6.26
C LEU A 60 11.06 10.30 -5.56
N THR A 61 11.33 10.25 -4.25
CA THR A 61 11.21 9.00 -3.47
C THR A 61 9.78 8.46 -3.52
N THR A 62 8.78 9.32 -3.37
CA THR A 62 7.37 8.92 -3.45
C THR A 62 7.04 8.36 -4.83
N ALA A 63 7.52 9.00 -5.91
CA ALA A 63 7.33 8.51 -7.27
C ALA A 63 7.95 7.13 -7.50
N VAL A 64 9.16 6.89 -6.99
CA VAL A 64 9.83 5.57 -7.04
C VAL A 64 9.02 4.54 -6.25
N PHE A 65 8.55 4.87 -5.04
CA PHE A 65 7.72 3.97 -4.23
C PHE A 65 6.42 3.60 -4.94
N THR A 66 5.73 4.58 -5.54
CA THR A 66 4.53 4.34 -6.33
C THR A 66 4.81 3.46 -7.55
N LEU A 67 5.92 3.69 -8.25
CA LEU A 67 6.32 2.88 -9.40
C LEU A 67 6.61 1.42 -8.99
N VAL A 68 7.34 1.22 -7.89
CA VAL A 68 7.61 -0.12 -7.35
C VAL A 68 6.31 -0.80 -6.93
N ALA A 69 5.41 -0.11 -6.22
CA ALA A 69 4.11 -0.65 -5.83
C ALA A 69 3.26 -1.02 -7.05
N PHE A 70 3.30 -0.21 -8.10
CA PHE A 70 2.63 -0.49 -9.37
C PHE A 70 3.20 -1.75 -10.05
N ILE A 71 4.53 -1.86 -10.18
CA ILE A 71 5.20 -3.02 -10.76
C ILE A 71 4.85 -4.29 -9.95
N VAL A 72 4.96 -4.24 -8.62
CA VAL A 72 4.60 -5.36 -7.75
C VAL A 72 3.14 -5.75 -7.95
N THR A 73 2.24 -4.77 -8.04
CA THR A 73 0.81 -5.03 -8.27
C THR A 73 0.59 -5.73 -9.62
N VAL A 74 1.19 -5.22 -10.70
CA VAL A 74 1.05 -5.80 -12.05
C VAL A 74 1.63 -7.22 -12.12
N LEU A 75 2.73 -7.49 -11.42
CA LEU A 75 3.40 -8.80 -11.47
C LEU A 75 2.78 -9.83 -10.51
N ALA A 76 2.32 -9.41 -9.33
CA ALA A 76 1.87 -10.32 -8.28
C ALA A 76 0.34 -10.51 -8.25
N VAL A 77 -0.44 -9.51 -8.64
CA VAL A 77 -1.91 -9.59 -8.58
C VAL A 77 -2.43 -10.19 -9.88
N ARG A 78 -2.73 -11.49 -9.87
CA ARG A 78 -3.41 -12.15 -10.99
C ARG A 78 -4.90 -11.84 -10.99
N PRO A 79 -5.51 -11.51 -12.14
CA PRO A 79 -6.95 -11.35 -12.21
C PRO A 79 -7.65 -12.68 -11.87
N SER A 80 -8.38 -12.69 -10.76
CA SER A 80 -9.28 -13.82 -10.43
C SER A 80 -10.43 -13.80 -11.42
N ARG A 81 -10.40 -14.75 -12.37
CA ARG A 81 -11.49 -14.96 -13.33
C ARG A 81 -12.67 -15.54 -12.56
N ASN A 82 -13.59 -14.67 -12.15
CA ASN A 82 -14.75 -15.00 -11.34
C ASN A 82 -15.57 -16.11 -12.02
N LYS A 83 -15.47 -17.36 -11.51
CA LYS A 83 -16.23 -18.54 -11.97
C LYS A 83 -17.69 -18.51 -11.46
N ALA A 84 -18.34 -17.34 -11.49
CA ALA A 84 -19.68 -17.14 -10.94
C ALA A 84 -20.79 -17.16 -12.00
N ALA A 85 -20.59 -17.86 -13.12
CA ALA A 85 -21.56 -17.96 -14.22
C ALA A 85 -21.80 -19.40 -14.71
N LYS A 86 -21.57 -20.43 -13.87
CA LYS A 86 -21.70 -21.84 -14.29
C LYS A 86 -22.69 -22.70 -13.49
N THR A 87 -23.59 -22.09 -12.72
CA THR A 87 -24.66 -22.81 -12.00
C THR A 87 -25.95 -21.99 -11.98
N ALA A 88 -26.37 -21.52 -13.16
CA ALA A 88 -27.74 -21.12 -13.43
C ALA A 88 -28.37 -22.18 -14.33
#